data_AF-H7EMP7-F1
#
_entry.id   AF-H7EMP7-F1
#
_cell.length_a   1.000
_cell.length_b   1.000
_cell.length_c   1.000
_cell.angle_alpha   90.00
_cell.angle_beta   90.00
_cell.angle_gamma   90.00
#
_symmetry.space_group_name_H-M   'P 1'
#
loop_
_entity.id
_entity.type
_entity.pdbx_description
1 polymer ?
#
loop_
_entity_poly.entity_id
_entity_poly.type
_entity_poly.pdbx_seq_one_letter_code
_entity_poly.pdbx_strand_id
1 'polypeptide(L)'
;MNKEDLDFLNSESGDNYSETKICIHSKSLDSNSDAVREIKNFSPADGWISYQSTTAKRVRGADFEVEGEHILSGEFYNVNGTSLAVRFDGEKWNFFTCSESDDGDSVLKKNVKQLSKEGNNIYLNYDVYYRFDENFGYRPYCSAFTGFSEEK
;
A
#
# COMPACT_ATOMS: atom_id res chain seq x y z
N MET A 1 -2.73 17.42 -15.26
CA MET A 1 -1.71 17.49 -16.33
C MET A 1 -2.44 17.37 -17.66
N ASN A 2 -1.96 17.96 -18.75
CA ASN A 2 -2.59 17.70 -20.05
C ASN A 2 -2.05 16.37 -20.64
N LYS A 3 -2.71 15.86 -21.68
CA LYS A 3 -2.34 14.58 -22.29
C LYS A 3 -0.93 14.60 -22.92
N GLU A 4 -0.56 15.71 -23.56
CA GLU A 4 0.74 15.85 -24.25
C GLU A 4 1.91 15.75 -23.26
N ASP A 5 1.78 16.39 -22.09
CA ASP A 5 2.77 16.35 -21.02
C ASP A 5 2.92 14.92 -20.44
N LEU A 6 1.81 14.19 -20.29
CA LEU A 6 1.82 12.81 -19.78
C LEU A 6 2.46 11.86 -20.79
N ASP A 7 2.12 12.01 -22.07
CA ASP A 7 2.68 11.22 -23.17
C ASP A 7 4.20 11.46 -23.26
N PHE A 8 4.65 12.70 -23.12
CA PHE A 8 6.07 13.07 -23.06
C PHE A 8 6.79 12.44 -21.85
N LEU A 9 6.20 12.54 -20.65
CA LEU A 9 6.75 11.95 -19.43
C LEU A 9 6.96 10.42 -19.58
N ASN A 10 5.96 9.73 -20.15
CA ASN A 10 6.02 8.30 -20.39
C ASN A 10 7.07 7.93 -21.44
N SER A 11 7.20 8.72 -22.52
CA SER A 11 8.22 8.45 -23.56
C SER A 11 9.65 8.63 -23.06
N GLU A 12 9.91 9.64 -22.22
CA GLU A 12 11.26 9.94 -21.73
C GLU A 12 11.69 9.00 -20.59
N SER A 13 10.78 8.64 -19.69
CA SER A 13 11.10 7.80 -18.54
C SER A 13 11.09 6.30 -18.85
N GLY A 14 10.37 5.88 -19.90
CA GLY A 14 10.06 4.46 -20.12
C GLY A 14 9.11 3.87 -19.06
N ASP A 15 8.54 4.71 -18.19
CA ASP A 15 7.54 4.35 -17.21
C ASP A 15 6.13 4.59 -17.77
N ASN A 16 5.13 3.97 -17.14
CA ASN A 16 3.73 4.18 -17.45
C ASN A 16 3.04 4.90 -16.28
N TYR A 17 3.03 6.23 -16.36
CA TYR A 17 2.27 7.10 -15.47
C TYR A 17 0.82 7.23 -15.93
N SER A 18 -0.11 7.31 -14.98
CA SER A 18 -1.52 7.62 -15.20
C SER A 18 -2.01 8.67 -14.22
N GLU A 19 -2.94 9.54 -14.62
CA GLU A 19 -3.65 10.42 -13.68
C GLU A 19 -4.72 9.64 -12.91
N THR A 20 -4.85 9.94 -11.62
CA THR A 20 -5.90 9.39 -10.77
C THR A 20 -6.19 10.35 -9.62
N LYS A 21 -7.15 10.00 -8.77
CA LYS A 21 -7.45 10.71 -7.54
C LYS A 21 -7.47 9.75 -6.37
N ILE A 22 -6.86 10.13 -5.26
CA ILE A 22 -6.77 9.27 -4.08
C ILE A 22 -7.28 9.95 -2.81
N CYS A 23 -7.92 9.16 -1.97
CA CYS A 23 -8.18 9.50 -0.58
C CYS A 23 -7.19 8.76 0.32
N ILE A 24 -6.59 9.49 1.27
CA ILE A 24 -5.75 8.92 2.31
C ILE A 24 -6.40 9.21 3.66
N HIS A 25 -6.59 8.18 4.47
CA HIS A 25 -7.04 8.32 5.85
C HIS A 25 -6.03 7.68 6.78
N SER A 26 -5.84 8.30 7.94
CA SER A 26 -5.03 7.76 9.02
C SER A 26 -5.83 7.64 10.30
N LYS A 27 -5.47 6.64 11.11
CA LYS A 27 -5.96 6.51 12.47
C LYS A 27 -4.92 5.83 13.34
N SER A 28 -4.97 6.11 14.63
CA SER A 28 -4.11 5.48 15.63
C SER A 28 -4.95 4.68 16.61
N LEU A 29 -4.46 3.51 17.00
CA LEU A 29 -5.09 2.60 17.95
C LEU A 29 -4.15 2.32 19.11
N ASP A 30 -4.69 2.23 20.32
CA ASP A 30 -3.92 2.10 21.56
C ASP A 30 -3.72 0.63 21.99
N SER A 31 -4.35 -0.34 21.31
CA SER A 31 -4.26 -1.75 21.68
C SER A 31 -4.03 -2.68 20.48
N ASN A 32 -3.25 -3.73 20.70
CA ASN A 32 -3.03 -4.78 19.70
C ASN A 32 -4.35 -5.47 19.32
N SER A 33 -5.27 -5.68 20.29
CA SER A 33 -6.59 -6.25 20.01
C SER A 33 -7.43 -5.39 19.07
N ASP A 34 -7.38 -4.06 19.21
CA ASP A 34 -8.08 -3.16 18.31
C ASP A 34 -7.43 -3.17 16.93
N ALA A 35 -6.11 -3.21 16.86
CA ALA A 35 -5.37 -3.34 15.60
C ALA A 35 -5.75 -4.64 14.87
N VAL A 36 -5.79 -5.78 15.57
CA VAL A 36 -6.23 -7.06 15.01
C VAL A 36 -7.66 -6.96 14.49
N ARG A 37 -8.58 -6.42 15.29
CA ARG A 37 -9.99 -6.24 14.89
C ARG A 37 -10.09 -5.36 13.65
N GLU A 38 -9.30 -4.30 13.57
CA GLU A 38 -9.31 -3.40 12.44
C GLU A 38 -8.84 -4.06 11.16
N ILE A 39 -7.74 -4.82 11.20
CA ILE A 39 -7.26 -5.55 10.02
C ILE A 39 -8.30 -6.60 9.60
N LYS A 40 -8.95 -7.29 10.55
CA LYS A 40 -10.05 -8.22 10.23
C LYS A 40 -11.22 -7.52 9.55
N ASN A 41 -11.64 -6.36 10.07
CA ASN A 41 -12.72 -5.56 9.47
C ASN A 41 -12.37 -5.07 8.07
N PHE A 42 -11.11 -4.74 7.82
CA PHE A 42 -10.61 -4.35 6.51
C PHE A 42 -10.77 -5.44 5.44
N SER A 43 -10.89 -6.72 5.86
CA SER A 43 -11.09 -7.89 5.00
C SER A 43 -10.00 -8.02 3.91
N PRO A 44 -8.73 -8.30 4.29
CA PRO A 44 -7.62 -8.40 3.34
C PRO A 44 -7.86 -9.50 2.29
N ALA A 45 -7.59 -9.18 1.03
CA ALA A 45 -7.53 -10.15 -0.05
C ALA A 45 -6.11 -10.73 -0.19
N ASP A 46 -5.07 -9.89 -0.05
CA ASP A 46 -3.66 -10.29 -0.03
C ASP A 46 -2.88 -9.33 0.87
N GLY A 47 -1.72 -9.73 1.37
CA GLY A 47 -0.93 -8.88 2.25
C GLY A 47 0.21 -9.58 2.94
N TRP A 48 0.91 -8.83 3.77
CA TRP A 48 1.87 -9.38 4.71
C TRP A 48 1.74 -8.70 6.05
N ILE A 49 2.10 -9.45 7.09
CA ILE A 49 2.11 -8.97 8.46
C ILE A 49 3.35 -9.50 9.16
N SER A 50 3.96 -8.65 9.97
CA SER A 50 5.07 -8.96 10.84
C SER A 50 4.60 -8.90 12.28
N TYR A 51 5.08 -9.86 13.05
CA TYR A 51 4.84 -9.95 14.48
C TYR A 51 6.18 -9.82 15.20
N GLN A 52 6.12 -9.60 16.51
CA GLN A 52 7.32 -9.66 17.34
C GLN A 52 8.03 -11.02 17.24
N SER A 53 7.30 -12.10 16.99
CA SER A 53 7.82 -13.47 16.86
C SER A 53 8.38 -13.81 15.47
N THR A 54 7.88 -13.13 14.42
CA THR A 54 7.99 -13.58 13.03
C THR A 54 8.19 -12.38 12.09
N THR A 55 9.26 -12.42 11.30
CA THR A 55 9.69 -11.31 10.43
C THR A 55 8.64 -10.90 9.40
N ALA A 56 8.01 -11.86 8.71
CA ALA A 56 6.89 -11.60 7.81
C ALA A 56 6.10 -12.88 7.53
N LYS A 57 4.78 -12.82 7.61
CA LYS A 57 3.83 -13.86 7.20
C LYS A 57 2.97 -13.30 6.08
N ARG A 58 2.89 -14.02 4.95
CA ARG A 58 1.95 -13.69 3.87
C ARG A 58 0.51 -13.99 4.32
N VAL A 59 -0.40 -13.12 3.96
CA VAL A 59 -1.84 -13.17 4.25
C VAL A 59 -2.58 -13.31 2.92
N ARG A 60 -3.52 -14.25 2.82
CA ARG A 60 -4.37 -14.43 1.64
C ARG A 60 -5.82 -14.65 2.08
N GLY A 61 -6.72 -13.73 1.73
CA GLY A 61 -8.16 -13.86 1.92
C GLY A 61 -8.62 -14.29 3.32
N ALA A 62 -9.56 -15.25 3.35
CA ALA A 62 -10.25 -15.74 4.55
C ALA A 62 -9.35 -16.51 5.54
N ASP A 63 -8.13 -16.88 5.15
CA ASP A 63 -7.17 -17.59 6.00
C ASP A 63 -6.42 -16.65 6.97
N PHE A 64 -6.93 -15.43 7.16
CA PHE A 64 -6.36 -14.45 8.08
C PHE A 64 -6.66 -14.80 9.54
N GLU A 65 -5.92 -15.75 10.07
CA GLU A 65 -5.84 -16.00 11.50
C GLU A 65 -4.69 -15.20 12.11
N VAL A 66 -5.04 -14.08 12.73
CA VAL A 66 -4.16 -13.42 13.71
C VAL A 66 -4.51 -13.95 15.08
N GLU A 67 -3.72 -14.91 15.54
CA GLU A 67 -3.82 -15.44 16.89
C GLU A 67 -3.00 -14.57 17.84
N GLY A 68 -3.59 -13.52 18.43
CA GLY A 68 -3.09 -12.85 19.65
C GLY A 68 -1.67 -12.25 19.64
N GLU A 69 -0.89 -12.42 18.57
CA GLU A 69 0.50 -12.01 18.48
C GLU A 69 0.60 -10.50 18.34
N HIS A 70 1.66 -9.93 18.91
CA HIS A 70 1.92 -8.50 18.89
C HIS A 70 2.34 -8.07 17.48
N ILE A 71 1.47 -7.33 16.79
CA ILE A 71 1.69 -6.85 15.42
C ILE A 71 2.73 -5.73 15.46
N LEU A 72 3.75 -5.80 14.62
CA LEU A 72 4.73 -4.71 14.46
C LEU A 72 4.45 -3.87 13.22
N SER A 73 4.18 -4.53 12.10
CA SER A 73 3.89 -3.86 10.84
C SER A 73 3.21 -4.80 9.86
N GLY A 74 2.53 -4.24 8.87
CA GLY A 74 1.96 -5.01 7.77
C GLY A 74 1.41 -4.12 6.69
N GLU A 75 1.17 -4.71 5.52
CA GLU A 75 0.48 -4.05 4.41
C GLU A 75 -0.51 -5.04 3.80
N PHE A 76 -1.70 -4.53 3.50
CA PHE A 76 -2.83 -5.32 3.06
C PHE A 76 -3.50 -4.62 1.89
N TYR A 77 -4.05 -5.42 0.99
CA TYR A 77 -4.89 -4.98 -0.10
C TYR A 77 -6.22 -5.73 0.00
N ASN A 78 -7.34 -5.05 -0.22
CA ASN A 78 -8.67 -5.68 -0.24
C ASN A 78 -9.30 -5.66 -1.63
N VAL A 79 -10.40 -6.40 -1.79
CA VAL A 79 -11.10 -6.55 -3.07
C VAL A 79 -11.69 -5.25 -3.63
N ASN A 80 -11.82 -4.22 -2.80
CA ASN A 80 -12.35 -2.91 -3.21
C ASN A 80 -11.26 -1.99 -3.77
N GLY A 81 -10.03 -2.47 -3.96
CA GLY A 81 -8.95 -1.62 -4.46
C GLY A 81 -8.33 -0.72 -3.39
N THR A 82 -8.62 -0.95 -2.10
CA THR A 82 -8.03 -0.18 -1.01
C THR A 82 -6.79 -0.87 -0.49
N SER A 83 -5.76 -0.09 -0.21
CA SER A 83 -4.56 -0.52 0.52
C SER A 83 -4.65 -0.06 1.97
N LEU A 84 -4.15 -0.88 2.89
CA LEU A 84 -3.97 -0.56 4.29
C LEU A 84 -2.53 -0.86 4.71
N ALA A 85 -1.84 0.13 5.27
CA ALA A 85 -0.58 -0.07 5.98
C ALA A 85 -0.79 0.06 7.49
N VAL A 86 -0.18 -0.82 8.28
CA VAL A 86 -0.14 -0.74 9.74
C VAL A 86 1.32 -0.68 10.21
N ARG A 87 1.61 0.20 11.17
CA ARG A 87 2.93 0.33 11.81
C ARG A 87 2.76 0.60 13.29
N PHE A 88 3.43 -0.19 14.13
CA PHE A 88 3.58 0.09 15.55
C PHE A 88 4.78 1.03 15.77
N ASP A 89 4.58 2.15 16.46
CA ASP A 89 5.63 3.15 16.71
C ASP A 89 6.35 2.96 18.07
N GLY A 90 5.97 1.94 18.84
CA GLY A 90 6.45 1.71 20.21
C GLY A 90 5.38 1.99 21.26
N GLU A 91 4.34 2.76 20.92
CA GLU A 91 3.22 3.09 21.81
C GLU A 91 1.87 2.76 21.18
N LYS A 92 1.69 3.07 19.89
CA LYS A 92 0.42 2.97 19.17
C LYS A 92 0.58 2.29 17.82
N TRP A 93 -0.53 1.74 17.33
CA TRP A 93 -0.62 1.25 15.96
C TRP A 93 -1.21 2.33 15.06
N ASN A 94 -0.43 2.77 14.10
CA ASN A 94 -0.84 3.73 13.10
C ASN A 94 -1.27 2.99 11.83
N PHE A 95 -2.49 3.27 11.40
CA PHE A 95 -3.12 2.72 10.21
C PHE A 95 -3.21 3.82 9.15
N PHE A 96 -2.84 3.49 7.92
CA PHE A 96 -2.95 4.37 6.76
C PHE A 96 -3.68 3.63 5.66
N THR A 97 -4.86 4.12 5.28
CA THR A 97 -5.61 3.58 4.14
C THR A 97 -5.47 4.49 2.93
N CYS A 98 -5.28 3.90 1.76
CA CYS A 98 -5.24 4.60 0.48
C CYS A 98 -6.21 3.92 -0.49
N SER A 99 -7.10 4.71 -1.10
CA SER A 99 -8.09 4.24 -2.09
C SER A 99 -8.24 5.26 -3.21
N GLU A 100 -8.44 4.79 -4.43
CA GLU A 100 -8.85 5.67 -5.54
C GLU A 100 -10.29 6.14 -5.34
N SER A 101 -10.55 7.44 -5.55
CA SER A 101 -11.87 8.05 -5.35
C SER A 101 -11.98 9.37 -6.12
N ASP A 102 -13.13 9.64 -6.72
CA ASP A 102 -13.39 10.87 -7.49
C ASP A 102 -13.32 12.15 -6.63
N ASP A 103 -13.55 12.02 -5.32
CA ASP A 103 -13.47 13.10 -4.33
C ASP A 103 -12.06 13.27 -3.75
N GLY A 104 -11.07 12.50 -4.24
CA GLY A 104 -9.70 12.50 -3.75
C GLY A 104 -8.81 13.61 -4.34
N ASP A 105 -7.57 13.66 -3.85
CA ASP A 105 -6.52 14.53 -4.35
C ASP A 105 -6.01 14.02 -5.72
N SER A 106 -5.97 14.91 -6.72
CA SER A 106 -5.40 14.59 -8.04
C SER A 106 -3.90 14.33 -7.95
N VAL A 107 -3.47 13.17 -8.44
CA VAL A 107 -2.09 12.69 -8.38
C VAL A 107 -1.70 11.96 -9.67
N LEU A 108 -0.39 11.83 -9.92
CA LEU A 108 0.14 10.87 -10.89
C LEU A 108 0.41 9.54 -10.19
N LYS A 109 0.03 8.43 -10.82
CA LYS A 109 0.25 7.07 -10.32
C LYS A 109 1.26 6.36 -11.21
N LYS A 110 2.17 5.60 -10.60
CA LYS A 110 3.09 4.67 -11.25
C LYS A 110 3.01 3.31 -10.56
N ASN A 111 2.94 2.24 -11.35
CA ASN A 111 3.03 0.87 -10.83
C ASN A 111 4.50 0.46 -10.68
N VAL A 112 4.88 -0.04 -9.51
CA VAL A 112 6.23 -0.50 -9.20
C VAL A 112 6.18 -1.96 -8.73
N LYS A 113 7.07 -2.79 -9.27
CA LYS A 113 7.28 -4.16 -8.81
C LYS A 113 8.62 -4.25 -8.10
N GLN A 114 8.62 -4.76 -6.88
CA GLN A 114 9.82 -4.94 -6.07
C GLN A 114 10.08 -6.42 -5.83
N LEU A 115 11.32 -6.86 -6.09
CA LEU A 115 11.76 -8.24 -5.85
C LEU A 115 11.72 -8.58 -4.36
N SER A 116 11.08 -9.71 -4.01
CA SER A 116 11.36 -10.41 -2.76
C SER A 116 12.74 -11.08 -2.87
N LYS A 117 13.56 -11.02 -1.81
CA LYS A 117 14.91 -11.59 -1.82
C LYS A 117 14.88 -13.12 -1.87
N GLU A 118 15.66 -13.68 -2.79
CA GLU A 118 16.15 -15.06 -2.95
C GLU A 118 15.14 -16.22 -2.97
N GLY A 119 15.06 -16.90 -4.13
CA GLY A 119 14.61 -18.29 -4.25
C GLY A 119 13.16 -18.50 -4.65
N ASN A 120 12.29 -17.51 -4.40
CA ASN A 120 10.88 -17.56 -4.80
C ASN A 120 10.60 -16.35 -5.69
N ASN A 121 10.16 -16.58 -6.93
CA ASN A 121 9.84 -15.56 -7.93
C ASN A 121 8.57 -14.76 -7.57
N ILE A 122 8.52 -14.21 -6.35
CA ILE A 122 7.40 -13.45 -5.79
C ILE A 122 7.81 -11.97 -5.76
N TYR A 123 6.96 -11.11 -6.31
CA TYR A 123 7.14 -9.66 -6.30
C TYR A 123 6.08 -9.01 -5.43
N LEU A 124 6.49 -7.96 -4.72
CA LEU A 124 5.57 -7.03 -4.08
C LEU A 124 5.20 -5.96 -5.11
N ASN A 125 3.90 -5.73 -5.31
CA ASN A 125 3.43 -4.69 -6.21
C ASN A 125 2.98 -3.49 -5.38
N TYR A 126 3.31 -2.30 -5.88
CA TYR A 126 2.92 -1.03 -5.30
C TYR A 126 2.42 -0.07 -6.36
N ASP A 127 1.41 0.71 -6.00
CA ASP A 127 1.11 1.97 -6.67
C ASP A 127 1.85 3.09 -5.93
N VAL A 128 2.70 3.82 -6.64
CA VAL A 128 3.38 5.02 -6.12
C VAL A 128 2.68 6.24 -6.68
N TYR A 129 2.22 7.10 -5.78
CA TYR A 129 1.50 8.31 -6.11
C TYR A 129 2.41 9.53 -5.95
N TYR A 130 2.36 10.43 -6.93
CA TYR A 130 3.12 11.66 -6.97
C TYR A 130 2.17 12.84 -6.97
N ARG A 131 2.46 13.81 -6.10
CA ARG A 131 1.72 15.08 -6.02
C ARG A 131 2.57 16.19 -6.59
N PHE A 132 1.92 17.12 -7.28
CA PHE A 132 2.59 18.32 -7.78
C PHE A 132 2.91 19.26 -6.62
N ASP A 133 4.17 19.67 -6.54
CA ASP A 133 4.67 20.72 -5.68
C ASP A 133 5.11 21.91 -6.53
N GLU A 134 4.67 23.12 -6.19
CA GLU A 134 4.93 24.33 -7.00
C GLU A 134 6.42 24.69 -7.11
N ASN A 135 7.23 24.32 -6.12
CA ASN A 135 8.65 24.66 -6.07
C ASN A 135 9.54 23.58 -6.72
N PHE A 136 9.07 22.33 -6.71
CA PHE A 136 9.91 21.19 -7.05
C PHE A 136 9.32 20.23 -8.09
N GLY A 137 8.13 20.51 -8.62
CA GLY A 137 7.43 19.63 -9.55
C GLY A 137 6.84 18.39 -8.86
N TYR A 138 6.67 17.30 -9.61
CA TYR A 138 6.08 16.08 -9.05
C TYR A 138 7.02 15.38 -8.08
N ARG A 139 6.52 15.10 -6.87
CA ARG A 139 7.25 14.40 -5.80
C ARG A 139 6.45 13.21 -5.28
N PRO A 140 7.14 12.13 -4.82
CA PRO A 140 6.47 11.03 -4.14
C PRO A 140 5.62 11.54 -2.99
N TYR A 141 4.34 11.16 -2.98
CA TYR A 141 3.37 11.56 -1.99
C TYR A 141 3.05 10.39 -1.05
N CYS A 142 2.69 9.24 -1.61
CA CYS A 142 2.53 8.00 -0.86
C CYS A 142 2.70 6.77 -1.78
N SER A 143 2.73 5.59 -1.17
CA SER A 143 2.68 4.31 -1.88
C SER A 143 1.61 3.42 -1.26
N ALA A 144 0.88 2.70 -2.10
CA ALA A 144 -0.13 1.71 -1.70
C ALA A 144 0.32 0.33 -2.14
N PHE A 145 0.24 -0.65 -1.23
CA PHE A 145 0.48 -2.05 -1.57
C PHE A 145 -0.71 -2.59 -2.37
N THR A 146 -0.44 -3.26 -3.50
CA THR A 146 -1.48 -3.75 -4.42
C THR A 146 -1.48 -5.27 -4.57
N GLY A 147 -0.80 -5.98 -3.67
CA GLY A 147 -0.75 -7.45 -3.66
C GLY A 147 0.60 -8.00 -4.12
N PHE A 148 0.69 -9.33 -4.17
CA PHE A 148 1.86 -10.00 -4.72
C PHE A 148 1.61 -10.42 -6.17
N SER A 149 2.68 -10.52 -6.95
CA SER A 149 2.68 -11.24 -8.23
C SER A 149 3.75 -12.31 -8.26
N GLU A 150 3.55 -13.34 -9.09
CA GLU A 150 4.54 -14.41 -9.32
C GLU A 150 5.06 -14.27 -10.77
N GLU A 151 6.36 -14.51 -11.00
CA GLU A 151 6.87 -14.67 -12.36
C GLU A 151 6.25 -15.92 -12.97
N LYS A 152 5.61 -15.77 -14.14
CA LYS A 152 5.07 -16.90 -14.91
C LYS A 152 6.15 -17.51 -15.80
#